data_AF-A0AA42PLI4-F1
#
_entry.id   AF-A0AA42PLI4-F1
#
_cell.length_a   1.000
_cell.length_b   1.000
_cell.length_c   1.000
_cell.angle_alpha   90.00
_cell.angle_beta   90.00
_cell.angle_gamma   90.00
#
_symmetry.space_group_name_H-M   'P 1'
#
loop_
_entity.id
_entity.type
_entity.pdbx_description
1 polymer ?
#
loop_
_entity_poly.entity_id
_entity_poly.type
_entity_poly.pdbx_seq_one_letter_code
_entity_poly.pdbx_strand_id
1 'polypeptide(L)'
;GAHGVASQGGEVVGQVVTTMSAIEASSKKIAEIISVIDGIAFQTNILALNAAVEAARAGEQGRGFAVVASEVRTLAQRSAAAAKEIKGLIDDSVGKVAEGSSLVHQAGSTMGEIVASVQRVTDIMAEISAASQEQSAGIEQVNQTVVQMDETTQQNAALVEEATAAARAMEDQAAQLADAVAIFRLDNQVSAAVKAVAARVEPPRITTVARPQPTSTPAPVRRSSNASTFVASDSDWQEF
;
A
#
# COMPACT_ATOMS: atom_id res chain seq x y z
N GLY A 1 3.97 -19.70 -3.32
CA GLY A 1 3.69 -18.36 -2.74
C GLY A 1 2.66 -17.64 -3.59
N ALA A 2 2.00 -16.59 -3.04
CA ALA A 2 0.93 -15.84 -3.71
C ALA A 2 1.31 -15.32 -5.10
N HIS A 3 2.58 -14.93 -5.29
CA HIS A 3 3.11 -14.48 -6.58
C HIS A 3 3.07 -15.58 -7.66
N GLY A 4 3.41 -16.83 -7.30
CA GLY A 4 3.33 -17.97 -8.21
C GLY A 4 1.91 -18.34 -8.60
N VAL A 5 0.95 -18.24 -7.66
CA VAL A 5 -0.47 -18.49 -7.94
C VAL A 5 -1.04 -17.42 -8.89
N ALA A 6 -0.70 -16.16 -8.68
CA ALA A 6 -1.14 -15.07 -9.54
C ALA A 6 -0.52 -15.15 -10.95
N SER A 7 0.77 -15.49 -11.04
CA SER A 7 1.45 -15.73 -12.33
C SER A 7 0.81 -16.88 -13.11
N GLN A 8 0.50 -17.99 -12.43
CA GLN A 8 -0.15 -19.13 -13.06
C GLN A 8 -1.60 -18.82 -13.47
N GLY A 9 -2.29 -17.98 -12.69
CA GLY A 9 -3.59 -17.43 -13.07
C GLY A 9 -3.52 -16.63 -14.38
N GLY A 10 -2.49 -15.80 -14.55
CA GLY A 10 -2.26 -15.06 -15.80
C GLY A 10 -2.02 -15.98 -17.01
N GLU A 11 -1.24 -17.05 -16.84
CA GLU A 11 -1.00 -18.04 -17.90
C GLU A 11 -2.29 -18.76 -18.32
N VAL A 12 -3.10 -19.20 -17.35
CA VAL A 12 -4.39 -19.86 -17.61
C VAL A 12 -5.33 -18.92 -18.35
N VAL A 13 -5.41 -17.65 -17.95
CA VAL A 13 -6.22 -16.65 -18.66
C VAL A 13 -5.74 -16.48 -20.11
N GLY A 14 -4.42 -16.42 -20.35
CA GLY A 14 -3.86 -16.36 -21.71
C GLY A 14 -4.22 -17.58 -22.57
N GLN A 15 -4.22 -18.78 -22.00
CA GLN A 15 -4.67 -20.00 -22.68
C GLN A 15 -6.17 -19.95 -23.01
N VAL A 16 -7.00 -19.41 -22.11
CA VAL A 16 -8.44 -19.24 -22.36
C VAL A 16 -8.69 -18.27 -23.52
N VAL A 17 -7.99 -17.12 -23.55
CA VAL A 17 -8.10 -16.16 -24.68
C VAL A 17 -7.75 -16.84 -26.00
N THR A 18 -6.63 -17.57 -26.04
CA THR A 18 -6.19 -18.30 -27.25
C THR A 18 -7.24 -19.31 -27.70
N THR A 19 -7.86 -20.02 -26.76
CA THR A 19 -8.91 -21.00 -27.04
C THR A 19 -10.18 -20.31 -27.57
N MET A 20 -10.58 -19.17 -27.00
CA MET A 20 -11.73 -18.40 -27.47
C MET A 20 -11.53 -17.90 -28.91
N SER A 21 -10.34 -17.39 -29.24
CA SER A 21 -10.01 -17.00 -30.62
C SER A 21 -10.04 -18.19 -31.59
N ALA A 22 -9.60 -19.37 -31.16
CA ALA A 22 -9.71 -20.58 -31.97
C ALA A 22 -11.17 -21.02 -32.20
N ILE A 23 -12.03 -20.88 -31.19
CA ILE A 23 -13.48 -21.15 -31.29
C ILE A 23 -14.15 -20.16 -32.26
N GLU A 24 -13.79 -18.88 -32.19
CA GLU A 24 -14.29 -17.85 -33.10
C GLU A 24 -13.93 -18.17 -34.55
N ALA A 25 -12.66 -18.50 -34.81
CA ALA A 25 -12.20 -18.88 -36.15
C ALA A 25 -12.91 -20.15 -36.68
N SER A 26 -13.11 -21.15 -35.82
CA SER A 26 -13.85 -22.37 -36.16
C SER A 26 -15.32 -22.07 -36.49
N SER A 27 -15.98 -21.25 -35.68
CA SER A 27 -17.37 -20.83 -35.89
C SER A 27 -17.54 -20.08 -37.22
N LYS A 28 -16.60 -19.19 -37.57
CA LYS A 28 -16.61 -18.50 -38.86
C LYS A 28 -16.48 -19.46 -40.04
N LYS A 29 -15.61 -20.47 -39.92
CA LYS A 29 -15.49 -21.53 -40.94
C LYS A 29 -16.76 -22.36 -41.08
N ILE A 30 -17.46 -22.64 -39.97
CA ILE A 30 -18.78 -23.28 -40.00
C ILE A 30 -19.77 -22.39 -40.77
N ALA A 31 -19.81 -21.08 -40.49
CA ALA A 31 -20.70 -20.16 -41.19
C ALA A 31 -20.47 -20.15 -42.71
N GLU A 32 -19.21 -20.23 -43.17
CA GLU A 32 -18.84 -20.36 -44.58
C GLU A 32 -19.38 -21.67 -45.19
N ILE A 33 -19.22 -22.80 -44.48
CA ILE A 33 -19.74 -24.10 -44.93
C ILE A 33 -21.27 -24.08 -45.06
N ILE A 34 -21.96 -23.50 -44.07
CA ILE A 34 -23.43 -23.36 -44.10
C ILE A 34 -23.86 -22.49 -45.28
N SER A 35 -23.10 -21.45 -45.63
CA SER A 35 -23.37 -20.64 -46.82
C SER A 35 -23.25 -21.43 -48.13
N VAL A 36 -22.31 -22.39 -48.21
CA VAL A 36 -22.21 -23.31 -49.35
C VAL A 36 -23.40 -24.27 -49.40
N ILE A 37 -23.84 -24.80 -48.26
CA ILE A 37 -25.00 -25.70 -48.17
C ILE A 37 -26.29 -24.98 -48.62
N ASP A 38 -26.50 -23.74 -48.20
CA ASP A 38 -27.63 -22.92 -48.68
C ASP A 38 -27.56 -22.70 -50.20
N GLY A 39 -26.36 -22.47 -50.74
CA GLY A 39 -26.11 -22.41 -52.18
C GLY A 39 -26.47 -23.72 -52.92
N ILE A 40 -26.11 -24.88 -52.36
CA ILE A 40 -26.47 -26.20 -52.91
C ILE A 40 -27.99 -26.41 -52.87
N ALA A 41 -28.64 -26.03 -51.77
CA ALA A 41 -30.09 -26.10 -51.64
C ALA A 41 -30.78 -25.23 -52.69
N PHE A 42 -30.29 -24.00 -52.91
CA PHE A 42 -30.80 -23.12 -53.96
C PHE A 42 -30.63 -23.72 -55.36
N GLN A 43 -29.44 -24.24 -55.69
CA GLN A 43 -29.19 -24.91 -56.98
C GLN A 43 -30.12 -26.11 -57.18
N THR A 44 -30.29 -26.95 -56.15
CA THR A 44 -31.19 -28.11 -56.18
C THR A 44 -32.64 -27.69 -56.41
N ASN A 45 -33.07 -26.58 -55.80
CA ASN A 45 -34.39 -26.00 -56.01
C ASN A 45 -34.60 -25.53 -57.47
N ILE A 46 -33.59 -24.93 -58.10
CA ILE A 46 -33.65 -24.54 -59.52
C ILE A 46 -33.67 -25.77 -60.44
N LEU A 47 -32.84 -26.78 -60.16
CA LEU A 47 -32.83 -28.06 -60.88
C LEU A 47 -34.21 -28.76 -60.83
N ALA A 48 -34.83 -28.79 -59.64
CA ALA A 48 -36.15 -29.37 -59.45
C ALA A 48 -37.23 -28.60 -60.21
N LEU A 49 -37.16 -27.27 -60.25
CA LEU A 49 -38.06 -26.46 -61.07
C LEU A 49 -37.91 -26.79 -62.57
N ASN A 50 -36.68 -26.87 -63.08
CA ASN A 50 -36.44 -27.22 -64.48
C ASN A 50 -36.97 -28.63 -64.80
N ALA A 51 -36.78 -29.59 -63.90
CA ALA A 51 -37.32 -30.94 -64.05
C ALA A 51 -38.85 -30.97 -64.07
N ALA A 52 -39.51 -30.16 -63.22
CA ALA A 52 -40.97 -30.03 -63.21
C ALA A 52 -41.49 -29.45 -64.54
N VAL A 53 -40.78 -28.48 -65.12
CA VAL A 53 -41.11 -27.90 -66.44
C VAL A 53 -40.97 -28.94 -67.55
N GLU A 54 -39.87 -29.71 -67.57
CA GLU A 54 -39.67 -30.73 -68.60
C GLU A 54 -40.66 -31.89 -68.44
N ALA A 55 -41.02 -32.26 -67.21
CA ALA A 55 -42.06 -33.23 -66.93
C ALA A 55 -43.44 -32.78 -67.44
N ALA A 56 -43.78 -31.49 -67.29
CA ALA A 56 -45.00 -30.91 -67.86
C ALA A 56 -44.97 -30.94 -69.40
N ARG A 57 -43.80 -30.72 -70.01
CA ARG A 57 -43.60 -30.78 -71.46
C ARG A 57 -43.77 -32.19 -72.03
N ALA A 58 -43.40 -33.22 -71.28
CA ALA A 58 -43.56 -34.63 -71.65
C ALA A 58 -45.01 -35.15 -71.49
N GLY A 59 -45.94 -34.33 -70.96
CA GLY A 59 -47.35 -34.68 -70.80
C GLY A 59 -47.56 -35.87 -69.86
N GLU A 60 -48.39 -36.83 -70.28
CA GLU A 60 -48.73 -38.01 -69.46
C GLU A 60 -47.53 -38.89 -69.11
N GLN A 61 -46.51 -38.95 -69.98
CA GLN A 61 -45.29 -39.72 -69.73
C GLN A 61 -44.40 -39.09 -68.64
N GLY A 62 -44.58 -37.80 -68.37
CA GLY A 62 -43.83 -37.05 -67.35
C GLY A 62 -44.45 -37.07 -65.95
N ARG A 63 -45.64 -37.67 -65.75
CA ARG A 63 -46.36 -37.61 -64.48
C ARG A 63 -45.55 -38.09 -63.26
N GLY A 64 -44.84 -39.21 -63.40
CA GLY A 64 -43.98 -39.72 -62.33
C GLY A 64 -42.81 -38.79 -62.01
N PHE A 65 -42.18 -38.21 -63.04
CA PHE A 65 -41.09 -37.25 -62.88
C PHE A 65 -41.56 -35.93 -62.25
N ALA A 66 -42.77 -35.47 -62.56
CA ALA A 66 -43.34 -34.26 -61.96
C ALA A 66 -43.49 -34.37 -60.43
N VAL A 67 -43.92 -35.55 -59.93
CA VAL A 67 -44.04 -35.80 -58.48
C VAL A 67 -42.68 -35.79 -57.80
N VAL A 68 -41.69 -36.48 -58.39
CA VAL A 68 -40.32 -36.49 -57.85
C VAL A 68 -39.72 -35.07 -57.85
N ALA A 69 -39.93 -34.30 -58.92
CA ALA A 69 -39.46 -32.92 -59.00
C ALA A 69 -40.08 -32.03 -57.90
N SER A 70 -41.37 -32.19 -57.59
CA SER A 70 -42.03 -31.47 -56.50
C SER A 70 -41.47 -31.86 -55.11
N GLU A 71 -41.19 -33.14 -54.90
CA GLU A 71 -40.62 -33.63 -53.63
C GLU A 71 -39.19 -33.12 -53.43
N VAL A 72 -38.35 -33.19 -54.47
CA VAL A 72 -36.99 -32.65 -54.44
C VAL A 72 -36.99 -31.14 -54.19
N ARG A 73 -37.93 -30.40 -54.80
CA ARG A 73 -38.10 -28.97 -54.56
C ARG A 73 -38.44 -28.68 -53.10
N THR A 74 -39.38 -29.43 -52.53
CA THR A 74 -39.81 -29.27 -51.13
C THR A 74 -38.65 -29.59 -50.18
N LEU A 75 -37.87 -30.63 -50.46
CA LEU A 75 -36.68 -30.99 -49.69
C LEU A 75 -35.60 -29.90 -49.75
N ALA A 76 -35.36 -29.33 -50.94
CA ALA A 76 -34.42 -28.23 -51.13
C ALA A 76 -34.83 -26.98 -50.34
N GLN A 77 -36.11 -26.61 -50.36
CA GLN A 77 -36.63 -25.49 -49.57
C GLN A 77 -36.48 -25.73 -48.06
N ARG A 78 -36.75 -26.96 -47.58
CA ARG A 78 -36.53 -27.34 -46.18
C ARG A 78 -35.05 -27.25 -45.78
N SER A 79 -34.14 -27.69 -46.66
CA SER A 79 -32.70 -27.60 -46.44
C SER A 79 -32.22 -26.14 -46.34
N ALA A 80 -32.72 -25.26 -47.19
CA ALA A 80 -32.39 -23.82 -47.15
C ALA A 80 -32.88 -23.16 -45.86
N ALA A 81 -34.11 -23.47 -45.42
CA ALA A 81 -34.64 -22.98 -44.16
C ALA A 81 -33.79 -23.42 -42.95
N ALA A 82 -33.41 -24.71 -42.90
CA ALA A 82 -32.54 -25.25 -41.85
C ALA A 82 -31.14 -24.63 -41.88
N ALA A 83 -30.55 -24.45 -43.07
CA ALA A 83 -29.26 -23.78 -43.21
C ALA A 83 -29.30 -22.34 -42.67
N LYS A 84 -30.38 -21.60 -42.94
CA LYS A 84 -30.57 -20.24 -42.40
C LYS A 84 -30.71 -20.21 -40.88
N GLU A 85 -31.43 -21.18 -40.29
CA GLU A 85 -31.56 -21.30 -38.84
C GLU A 85 -30.21 -21.62 -38.17
N ILE A 86 -29.45 -22.57 -38.72
CA ILE A 86 -28.10 -22.89 -38.24
C ILE A 86 -27.19 -21.68 -38.35
N LYS A 87 -27.24 -20.93 -39.46
CA LYS A 87 -26.46 -19.69 -39.61
C LYS A 87 -26.76 -18.69 -38.50
N GLY A 88 -28.03 -18.48 -38.17
CA GLY A 88 -28.42 -17.59 -37.05
C GLY A 88 -27.86 -18.04 -35.70
N LEU A 89 -27.87 -19.35 -35.41
CA LEU A 89 -27.29 -19.90 -34.17
C LEU A 89 -25.77 -19.75 -34.13
N ILE A 90 -25.08 -19.88 -35.26
CA ILE A 90 -23.64 -19.64 -35.37
C ILE A 90 -23.31 -18.16 -35.16
N ASP A 91 -24.07 -17.25 -35.77
CA ASP A 91 -23.87 -15.81 -35.61
C ASP A 91 -24.07 -15.39 -34.13
N ASP A 92 -25.09 -15.92 -33.45
CA ASP A 92 -25.29 -15.72 -32.00
C ASP A 92 -24.13 -16.29 -31.17
N SER A 93 -23.64 -17.48 -31.53
CA SER A 93 -22.51 -18.11 -30.84
C SER A 93 -21.22 -17.30 -31.00
N VAL A 94 -20.95 -16.76 -32.19
CA VAL A 94 -19.80 -15.87 -32.44
C VAL A 94 -19.92 -14.60 -31.58
N GLY A 95 -21.10 -14.00 -31.50
CA GLY A 95 -21.35 -12.84 -30.64
C GLY A 95 -21.03 -13.12 -29.17
N LYS A 96 -21.49 -14.25 -28.64
CA LYS A 96 -21.22 -14.68 -27.25
C LYS A 96 -19.74 -14.97 -27.00
N VAL A 97 -19.04 -15.56 -27.96
CA VAL A 97 -17.58 -15.82 -27.85
C VAL A 97 -16.81 -14.49 -27.84
N ALA A 98 -17.20 -13.52 -28.66
CA ALA A 98 -16.58 -12.19 -28.67
C ALA A 98 -16.78 -11.45 -27.33
N GLU A 99 -17.99 -11.48 -26.77
CA GLU A 99 -18.29 -10.93 -25.44
C GLU A 99 -17.46 -11.64 -24.35
N GLY A 100 -17.43 -12.98 -24.36
CA GLY A 100 -16.63 -13.77 -23.44
C GLY A 100 -15.13 -13.47 -23.54
N SER A 101 -14.61 -13.29 -24.76
CA SER A 101 -13.21 -12.92 -24.99
C SER A 101 -12.87 -11.57 -24.38
N SER A 102 -13.78 -10.58 -24.49
CA SER A 102 -13.61 -9.27 -23.86
C SER A 102 -13.53 -9.37 -22.32
N LEU A 103 -14.45 -10.12 -21.72
CA LEU A 103 -14.49 -10.34 -20.27
C LEU A 103 -13.22 -11.04 -19.75
N VAL A 104 -12.75 -12.06 -20.47
CA VAL A 104 -11.52 -12.77 -20.12
C VAL A 104 -10.30 -11.86 -20.27
N HIS A 105 -10.26 -11.00 -21.29
CA HIS A 105 -9.20 -10.00 -21.44
C HIS A 105 -9.14 -9.03 -20.25
N GLN A 106 -10.31 -8.55 -19.81
CA GLN A 106 -10.40 -7.68 -18.64
C GLN A 106 -9.96 -8.39 -17.36
N ALA A 107 -10.38 -9.65 -17.15
CA ALA A 107 -9.90 -10.46 -16.04
C ALA A 107 -8.37 -10.67 -16.07
N GLY A 108 -7.79 -10.81 -17.26
CA GLY A 108 -6.34 -10.88 -17.46
C GLY A 108 -5.62 -9.59 -17.04
N SER A 109 -6.16 -8.43 -17.39
CA SER A 109 -5.64 -7.13 -16.95
C SER A 109 -5.66 -7.00 -15.43
N THR A 110 -6.79 -7.35 -14.80
CA THR A 110 -6.93 -7.31 -13.33
C THR A 110 -5.98 -8.28 -12.65
N MET A 111 -5.71 -9.46 -13.22
CA MET A 111 -4.68 -10.35 -12.69
C MET A 111 -3.28 -9.75 -12.77
N GLY A 112 -2.96 -9.01 -13.84
CA GLY A 112 -1.72 -8.24 -13.93
C GLY A 112 -1.57 -7.20 -12.82
N GLU A 113 -2.65 -6.46 -12.51
CA GLU A 113 -2.69 -5.50 -11.41
C GLU A 113 -2.52 -6.16 -10.03
N ILE A 114 -3.09 -7.35 -9.84
CA ILE A 114 -2.90 -8.16 -8.63
C ILE A 114 -1.45 -8.58 -8.48
N VAL A 115 -0.81 -9.11 -9.53
CA VAL A 115 0.62 -9.49 -9.50
C VAL A 115 1.49 -8.28 -9.12
N ALA A 116 1.25 -7.12 -9.73
CA ALA A 116 1.98 -5.89 -9.42
C ALA A 116 1.76 -5.46 -7.95
N SER A 117 0.54 -5.58 -7.44
CA SER A 117 0.23 -5.24 -6.04
C SER A 117 0.90 -6.19 -5.05
N VAL A 118 0.93 -7.50 -5.34
CA VAL A 118 1.63 -8.49 -4.51
C VAL A 118 3.15 -8.22 -4.51
N GLN A 119 3.71 -7.79 -5.64
CA GLN A 119 5.12 -7.38 -5.70
C GLN A 119 5.41 -6.21 -4.76
N ARG A 120 4.60 -5.14 -4.83
CA ARG A 120 4.74 -3.99 -3.93
C ARG A 120 4.67 -4.38 -2.45
N VAL A 121 3.73 -5.25 -2.09
CA VAL A 121 3.63 -5.75 -0.71
C VAL A 121 4.90 -6.51 -0.30
N THR A 122 5.46 -7.30 -1.21
CA THR A 122 6.72 -8.03 -0.96
C THR A 122 7.89 -7.07 -0.74
N ASP A 123 7.97 -6.01 -1.54
CA ASP A 123 9.01 -4.98 -1.42
C ASP A 123 8.87 -4.24 -0.07
N ILE A 124 7.65 -3.85 0.32
CA ILE A 124 7.38 -3.24 1.63
C ILE A 124 7.76 -4.18 2.78
N MET A 125 7.47 -5.47 2.67
CA MET A 125 7.89 -6.43 3.70
C MET A 125 9.42 -6.54 3.81
N ALA A 126 10.14 -6.44 2.68
CA ALA A 126 11.60 -6.41 2.69
C ALA A 126 12.14 -5.14 3.36
N GLU A 127 11.55 -3.97 3.07
CA GLU A 127 11.89 -2.71 3.73
C GLU A 127 11.61 -2.75 5.24
N ILE A 128 10.44 -3.27 5.66
CA ILE A 128 10.09 -3.44 7.08
C ILE A 128 11.08 -4.39 7.77
N SER A 129 11.47 -5.47 7.11
CA SER A 129 12.44 -6.42 7.67
C SER A 129 13.79 -5.74 7.88
N ALA A 130 14.26 -4.93 6.91
CA ALA A 130 15.49 -4.18 7.03
C ALA A 130 15.42 -3.13 8.16
N ALA A 131 14.34 -2.35 8.21
CA ALA A 131 14.11 -1.36 9.26
C ALA A 131 14.02 -2.01 10.65
N SER A 132 13.40 -3.19 10.77
CA SER A 132 13.32 -3.96 12.01
C SER A 132 14.70 -4.43 12.46
N GLN A 133 15.57 -4.82 11.52
CA GLN A 133 16.96 -5.19 11.81
C GLN A 133 17.76 -3.98 12.34
N GLU A 134 17.60 -2.82 11.71
CA GLU A 134 18.26 -1.57 12.13
C GLU A 134 17.75 -1.09 13.50
N GLN A 135 16.44 -1.11 13.72
CA GLN A 135 15.85 -0.81 15.02
C GLN A 135 16.36 -1.75 16.12
N SER A 136 16.48 -3.04 15.82
CA SER A 136 17.02 -4.01 16.78
C SER A 136 18.46 -3.68 17.19
N ALA A 137 19.32 -3.33 16.22
CA ALA A 137 20.68 -2.87 16.49
C ALA A 137 20.70 -1.55 17.29
N GLY A 138 19.80 -0.61 16.96
CA GLY A 138 19.65 0.65 17.69
C GLY A 138 19.21 0.43 19.15
N ILE A 139 18.30 -0.52 19.40
CA ILE A 139 17.87 -0.89 20.76
C ILE A 139 19.04 -1.50 21.54
N GLU A 140 19.89 -2.32 20.92
CA GLU A 140 21.07 -2.89 21.57
C GLU A 140 22.06 -1.80 21.99
N GLN A 141 22.28 -0.78 21.15
CA GLN A 141 23.11 0.38 21.48
C GLN A 141 22.50 1.23 22.61
N VAL A 142 21.18 1.44 22.60
CA VAL A 142 20.47 2.14 23.69
C VAL A 142 20.63 1.37 25.00
N ASN A 143 20.47 0.04 24.96
CA ASN A 143 20.64 -0.81 26.13
C ASN A 143 22.04 -0.65 26.74
N GLN A 144 23.08 -0.69 25.90
CA GLN A 144 24.46 -0.50 26.36
C GLN A 144 24.69 0.88 26.99
N THR A 145 24.09 1.93 26.42
CA THR A 145 24.16 3.29 26.97
C THR A 145 23.46 3.39 28.33
N VAL A 146 22.32 2.73 28.49
CA VAL A 146 21.58 2.69 29.78
C VAL A 146 22.40 1.99 30.85
N VAL A 147 23.09 0.89 30.53
CA VAL A 147 24.00 0.20 31.46
C VAL A 147 25.13 1.13 31.89
N GLN A 148 25.73 1.88 30.97
CA GLN A 148 26.81 2.83 31.29
C GLN A 148 26.31 4.04 32.10
N MET A 149 25.10 4.52 31.83
CA MET A 149 24.46 5.54 32.66
C MET A 149 24.18 5.03 34.08
N ASP A 150 23.75 3.78 34.23
CA ASP A 150 23.54 3.16 35.54
C ASP A 150 24.85 3.08 36.32
N GLU A 151 25.94 2.61 35.69
CA GLU A 151 27.28 2.58 36.30
C GLU A 151 27.73 3.97 36.76
N THR A 152 27.58 5.00 35.92
CA THR A 152 27.93 6.38 36.26
C THR A 152 27.05 6.91 37.41
N THR A 153 25.77 6.53 37.43
CA THR A 153 24.84 6.91 38.50
C THR A 153 25.23 6.28 39.82
N GLN A 154 25.62 5.00 39.82
CA GLN A 154 26.14 4.31 41.01
C GLN A 154 27.45 4.93 41.49
N GLN A 155 28.37 5.27 40.58
CA GLN A 155 29.61 5.96 40.93
C GLN A 155 29.35 7.33 41.55
N ASN A 156 28.41 8.11 41.01
CA ASN A 156 28.02 9.40 41.58
C ASN A 156 27.44 9.25 42.99
N ALA A 157 26.63 8.20 43.23
CA ALA A 157 26.13 7.92 44.57
C ALA A 157 27.27 7.60 45.55
N ALA A 158 28.24 6.77 45.15
CA ALA A 158 29.41 6.46 45.97
C ALA A 158 30.27 7.71 46.27
N LEU A 159 30.50 8.56 45.27
CA LEU A 159 31.23 9.82 45.45
C LEU A 159 30.50 10.77 46.41
N VAL A 160 29.17 10.80 46.39
CA VAL A 160 28.37 11.59 47.34
C VAL A 160 28.49 11.04 48.76
N GLU A 161 28.51 9.71 48.93
CA GLU A 161 28.75 9.09 50.24
C GLU A 161 30.15 9.41 50.77
N GLU A 162 31.19 9.28 49.93
CA GLU A 162 32.57 9.64 50.27
C GLU A 162 32.70 11.13 50.63
N ALA A 163 32.10 12.01 49.83
CA ALA A 163 32.10 13.45 50.09
C ALA A 163 31.38 13.79 51.40
N THR A 164 30.28 13.10 51.71
CA THR A 164 29.56 13.27 52.97
C THR A 164 30.40 12.80 54.16
N ALA A 165 31.11 11.68 54.02
CA ALA A 165 32.03 11.19 55.05
C ALA A 165 33.19 12.17 55.28
N ALA A 166 33.79 12.69 54.21
CA ALA A 166 34.84 13.70 54.28
C ALA A 166 34.34 15.01 54.93
N ALA A 167 33.13 15.46 54.59
CA ALA A 167 32.51 16.63 55.21
C ALA A 167 32.34 16.45 56.73
N ARG A 168 31.86 15.30 57.18
CA ARG A 168 31.76 14.98 58.63
C ARG A 168 33.12 14.95 59.32
N ALA A 169 34.13 14.33 58.70
CA ALA A 169 35.48 14.31 59.26
C ALA A 169 36.09 15.72 59.39
N MET A 170 35.84 16.60 58.42
CA MET A 170 36.25 18.01 58.50
C MET A 170 35.50 18.76 59.59
N GLU A 171 34.21 18.49 59.79
CA GLU A 171 33.39 19.06 60.88
C GLU A 171 33.93 18.65 62.25
N ASP A 172 34.25 17.35 62.44
CA ASP A 172 34.85 16.83 63.67
C ASP A 172 36.23 17.47 63.95
N GLN A 173 37.08 17.64 62.94
CA GLN A 173 38.38 18.32 63.08
C GLN A 173 38.22 19.79 63.44
N ALA A 174 37.27 20.49 62.83
CA ALA A 174 36.97 21.88 63.15
C ALA A 174 36.49 22.03 64.60
N ALA A 175 35.64 21.11 65.08
CA ALA A 175 35.21 21.07 66.48
C ALA A 175 36.38 20.83 67.44
N GLN A 176 37.27 19.87 67.15
CA GLN A 176 38.46 19.61 67.96
C GLN A 176 39.41 20.81 68.03
N LEU A 177 39.60 21.53 66.91
CA LEU A 177 40.40 22.75 66.88
C LEU A 177 39.76 23.86 67.72
N ALA A 178 38.43 24.02 67.64
CA ALA A 178 37.70 25.00 68.45
C ALA A 178 37.85 24.69 69.96
N ASP A 179 37.74 23.43 70.36
CA ASP A 179 37.95 22.98 71.74
C ASP A 179 39.39 23.25 72.21
N ALA A 180 40.39 22.95 71.38
CA ALA A 180 41.79 23.21 71.70
C ALA A 180 42.08 24.72 71.92
N VAL A 181 41.46 25.60 71.12
CA VAL A 181 41.57 27.05 71.29
C VAL A 181 40.84 27.52 72.57
N ALA A 182 39.72 26.90 72.93
CA ALA A 182 38.95 27.27 74.12
C ALA A 182 39.69 27.05 75.45
N ILE A 183 40.69 26.16 75.49
CA ILE A 183 41.56 25.93 76.66
C ILE A 183 42.44 27.15 76.95
N PHE A 184 42.77 27.96 75.93
CA PHE A 184 43.51 29.19 76.12
C PHE A 184 42.65 30.23 76.85
N ARG A 185 42.74 30.24 78.18
CA ARG A 185 42.17 31.28 79.02
C ARG A 185 42.97 32.56 78.84
N LEU A 186 42.39 33.51 78.13
CA LEU A 186 42.84 34.88 78.13
C LEU A 186 42.59 35.47 79.52
N ASP A 187 43.66 35.86 80.19
CA ASP A 187 43.59 36.60 81.44
C ASP A 187 42.66 37.81 81.25
N ASN A 188 41.80 38.08 82.25
CA ASN A 188 40.66 38.99 82.13
C ASN A 188 41.06 40.47 81.86
N GLN A 189 42.36 40.74 81.77
CA GLN A 189 42.96 42.00 81.33
C GLN A 189 42.87 42.23 79.80
N VAL A 190 42.70 41.18 78.99
CA VAL A 190 42.66 41.30 77.51
C VAL A 190 41.24 41.24 76.94
N SER A 191 40.23 40.80 77.73
CA SER A 191 38.81 40.85 77.33
C SER A 191 38.28 42.26 77.10
N ALA A 192 38.89 43.28 77.72
CA ALA A 192 38.60 44.69 77.43
C ALA A 192 39.26 45.18 76.13
N ALA A 193 40.41 44.61 75.74
CA ALA A 193 41.15 44.99 74.53
C ALA A 193 40.60 44.31 73.27
N VAL A 194 40.11 43.07 73.34
CA VAL A 194 39.51 42.38 72.18
C VAL A 194 38.11 42.91 71.86
N LYS A 195 37.33 43.35 72.86
CA LYS A 195 36.08 44.11 72.62
C LYS A 195 36.33 45.43 71.87
N ALA A 196 37.49 46.06 72.07
CA ALA A 196 37.88 47.28 71.36
C ALA A 196 38.33 47.04 69.90
N VAL A 197 38.82 45.84 69.58
CA VAL A 197 39.19 45.47 68.19
C VAL A 197 38.01 44.87 67.42
N ALA A 198 37.12 44.12 68.07
CA ALA A 198 35.88 43.62 67.46
C ALA A 198 34.89 44.74 67.07
N ALA A 199 34.98 45.92 67.71
CA ALA A 199 34.20 47.10 67.34
C ALA A 199 34.76 47.85 66.10
N ARG A 200 35.93 47.46 65.57
CA ARG A 200 36.58 48.14 64.43
C ARG A 200 36.72 47.30 63.16
N VAL A 201 36.33 46.02 63.17
CA VAL A 201 36.21 45.24 61.93
C VAL A 201 34.79 45.40 61.39
N GLU A 202 34.64 46.42 60.56
CA GLU A 202 33.51 46.55 59.64
C GLU A 202 33.41 45.26 58.79
N PRO A 203 32.24 44.61 58.71
CA PRO A 203 32.11 43.42 57.89
C PRO A 203 32.35 43.80 56.42
N PRO A 204 33.09 42.99 55.62
CA PRO A 204 33.08 43.20 54.19
C PRO A 204 31.64 43.03 53.71
N ARG A 205 31.12 44.04 53.01
CA ARG A 205 29.89 43.90 52.23
C ARG A 205 30.12 42.78 51.23
N ILE A 206 29.55 41.62 51.51
CA ILE A 206 29.31 40.62 50.49
C ILE A 206 28.29 41.27 49.56
N THR A 207 28.74 41.71 48.38
CA THR A 207 27.87 41.93 47.24
C THR A 207 27.17 40.62 46.99
N THR A 208 25.89 40.56 47.36
CA THR A 208 24.98 39.50 46.95
C THR A 208 25.01 39.45 45.42
N VAL A 209 25.64 38.41 44.88
CA VAL A 209 25.39 38.04 43.48
C VAL A 209 23.90 37.72 43.43
N ALA A 210 23.18 38.55 42.68
CA ALA A 210 21.75 38.45 42.53
C ALA A 210 21.36 37.03 42.11
N ARG A 211 20.44 36.45 42.88
CA ARG A 211 19.64 35.30 42.47
C ARG A 211 19.05 35.60 41.09
N PRO A 212 19.18 34.73 40.08
CA PRO A 212 18.45 34.92 38.83
C PRO A 212 16.95 34.80 39.14
N GLN A 213 16.20 35.87 38.89
CA GLN A 213 14.74 35.79 38.83
C GLN A 213 14.34 35.00 37.59
N PRO A 214 13.24 34.21 37.66
CA PRO A 214 12.68 33.56 36.49
C PRO A 214 12.13 34.65 35.56
N THR A 215 12.65 34.73 34.34
CA THR A 215 12.10 35.59 33.30
C THR A 215 10.71 35.07 32.93
N SER A 216 9.73 35.91 33.20
CA SER A 216 8.37 35.84 32.69
C SER A 216 8.33 35.71 31.17
N THR A 217 7.45 34.83 30.73
CA THR A 217 6.88 34.66 29.40
C THR A 217 6.78 35.95 28.57
N PRO A 218 7.15 35.98 27.29
CA PRO A 218 6.74 37.04 26.40
C PRO A 218 5.31 36.79 25.90
N ALA A 219 4.42 37.74 26.19
CA ALA A 219 3.15 37.90 25.50
C ALA A 219 3.38 38.41 24.05
N PRO A 220 2.47 38.12 23.09
CA PRO A 220 2.77 38.21 21.67
C PRO A 220 2.74 39.66 21.16
N VAL A 221 3.72 40.02 20.34
CA VAL A 221 3.70 41.26 19.57
C VAL A 221 2.79 41.07 18.35
N ARG A 222 1.66 41.76 18.42
CA ARG A 222 0.71 41.97 17.35
C ARG A 222 1.39 42.79 16.23
N ARG A 223 1.61 42.20 15.06
CA ARG A 223 1.87 42.94 13.81
C ARG A 223 0.62 42.89 12.93
N SER A 224 -0.01 44.05 12.77
CA SER A 224 -1.03 44.28 11.75
C SER A 224 -0.35 44.50 10.40
N SER A 225 -0.74 43.64 9.45
CA SER A 225 -1.09 43.91 8.05
C SER A 225 -0.12 44.72 7.18
N ASN A 226 0.34 44.08 6.11
CA ASN A 226 -0.05 44.56 4.79
C ASN A 226 -0.41 43.41 3.86
N ALA A 227 -1.60 43.52 3.29
CA ALA A 227 -2.19 42.61 2.34
C ALA A 227 -1.60 42.84 0.95
N SER A 228 -1.41 41.76 0.20
CA SER A 228 -1.52 41.73 -1.25
C SER A 228 -1.98 40.32 -1.67
N THR A 229 -3.09 40.34 -2.38
CA THR A 229 -4.02 39.31 -2.84
C THR A 229 -3.50 38.36 -3.92
N PHE A 230 -3.87 37.06 -3.84
CA PHE A 230 -4.32 36.19 -4.95
C PHE A 230 -4.90 34.86 -4.38
N VAL A 231 -6.22 34.72 -4.19
CA VAL A 231 -7.26 34.01 -5.01
C VAL A 231 -7.16 32.47 -5.09
N ALA A 232 -8.16 31.79 -4.48
CA ALA A 232 -8.78 30.46 -4.72
C ALA A 232 -7.90 29.18 -4.70
N SER A 233 -8.27 28.04 -4.14
CA SER A 233 -9.58 27.43 -3.86
C SER A 233 -9.51 26.42 -2.69
N ASP A 234 -10.66 26.25 -2.03
CA ASP A 234 -11.02 25.22 -1.06
C ASP A 234 -11.02 23.81 -1.70
N SER A 235 -10.49 22.81 -0.97
CA SER A 235 -10.97 21.42 -0.85
C SER A 235 -9.85 20.41 -0.57
N ASP A 236 -10.20 19.40 0.23
CA ASP A 236 -9.55 18.10 0.42
C ASP A 236 -8.50 17.95 1.52
N TRP A 237 -9.02 17.78 2.74
CA TRP A 237 -8.42 16.87 3.73
C TRP A 237 -9.51 15.89 4.23
N GLN A 238 -9.66 14.78 3.51
CA GLN A 238 -10.17 13.51 4.03
C GLN A 238 -9.11 12.43 3.73
N GLU A 239 -8.91 11.55 4.71
CA GLU A 239 -8.02 10.37 4.75
C GLU A 239 -6.53 10.61 5.02
N PHE A 240 -6.17 10.45 6.30
CA PHE A 240 -5.13 9.50 6.72
C PHE A 240 -5.64 8.73 7.95
#